data_AF-A0ABD5T1G3-F1
#
_entry.id   AF-A0ABD5T1G3-F1
#
_cell.length_a   1.000
_cell.length_b   1.000
_cell.length_c   1.000
_cell.angle_alpha   90.00
_cell.angle_beta   90.00
_cell.angle_gamma   90.00
#
_symmetry.space_group_name_H-M   'P 1'
#
loop_
_entity.id
_entity.type
_entity.pdbx_description
1 polymer ?
#
loop_
_entity_poly.entity_id
_entity_poly.type
_entity_poly.pdbx_seq_one_letter_code
_entity_poly.pdbx_strand_id
1 'polypeptide(L)' 'VVDGPHMDRRIAMETDAVWEGDRGHLTVRNARLE' A
#
# COMPACT_ATOMS: atom_id res chain seq x y z
N VAL A 1 -6.60 2.72 2.22
CA VAL A 1 -7.42 1.62 2.78
C VAL A 1 -7.25 0.43 1.86
N VAL A 2 -6.89 -0.74 2.38
CA VAL A 2 -6.62 -1.95 1.56
C VAL A 2 -7.71 -3.03 1.71
N ASP A 3 -8.51 -2.93 2.76
CA ASP A 3 -9.59 -3.87 3.08
C ASP A 3 -10.68 -3.08 3.80
N GLY A 4 -11.75 -2.76 3.09
CA GLY A 4 -12.80 -1.84 3.56
C GLY A 4 -14.18 -2.49 3.46
N PRO A 5 -15.17 -2.00 4.23
CA PRO A 5 -16.50 -2.62 4.35
C PRO A 5 -17.31 -2.65 3.05
N HIS A 6 -16.90 -1.91 2.02
CA HIS A 6 -17.53 -1.88 0.71
C HIS A 6 -16.66 -2.49 -0.39
N MET A 7 -15.53 -3.09 -0.03
CA MET A 7 -14.65 -3.78 -0.98
C MET A 7 -15.05 -5.25 -1.04
N ASP A 8 -15.27 -5.73 -2.26
CA ASP A 8 -15.56 -7.15 -2.51
C ASP A 8 -14.33 -8.03 -2.28
N ARG A 9 -13.14 -7.46 -2.51
CA ARG A 9 -11.83 -8.12 -2.40
C ARG A 9 -10.78 -7.18 -1.82
N ARG A 10 -9.84 -7.75 -1.07
CA ARG A 10 -8.70 -7.02 -0.48
C ARG A 10 -7.68 -6.64 -1.56
N ILE A 11 -6.98 -5.53 -1.35
CA ILE A 11 -5.80 -5.17 -2.13
C ILE A 11 -4.54 -5.65 -1.39
N ALA A 12 -3.78 -6.54 -2.02
CA ALA A 12 -2.39 -6.80 -1.64
C ALA A 12 -1.46 -5.79 -2.32
N MET A 13 -0.44 -5.35 -1.60
CA MET A 13 0.52 -4.35 -2.10
C MET A 13 1.95 -4.76 -1.76
N GLU A 14 2.86 -4.53 -2.70
CA GLU A 14 4.29 -4.58 -2.47
C GLU A 14 4.80 -3.15 -2.36
N THR A 15 5.46 -2.80 -1.27
CA THR A 15 5.90 -1.43 -0.99
C THR A 15 7.36 -1.35 -0.57
N ASP A 16 7.98 -0.20 -0.84
CA ASP A 16 9.23 0.19 -0.19
C ASP A 16 8.99 1.32 0.80
N ALA A 17 9.77 1.33 1.86
CA ALA A 17 9.90 2.49 2.72
C ALA A 17 11.00 3.42 2.21
N VAL A 18 10.65 4.68 1.98
CA VAL A 18 11.57 5.75 1.62
C VAL A 18 11.65 6.74 2.78
N TRP A 19 12.87 7.18 3.10
CA TRP A 19 13.14 8.16 4.14
C TRP A 19 13.96 9.33 3.58
N GLU A 20 13.49 10.56 3.81
CA GLU A 20 14.09 11.80 3.30
C GLU A 20 14.74 12.63 4.41
N GLY A 21 15.15 11.97 5.49
CA GLY A 21 15.83 12.60 6.62
C GLY A 21 14.88 13.00 7.75
N ASP A 22 13.79 13.71 7.43
CA ASP A 22 12.78 14.18 8.40
C ASP A 22 11.37 13.61 8.15
N ARG A 23 11.14 13.03 6.98
CA ARG A 23 9.85 12.45 6.57
C ARG A 23 10.04 11.11 5.87
N GLY A 24 9.09 10.22 6.09
CA GLY A 24 8.99 8.94 5.40
C GLY A 24 7.72 8.82 4.59
N HIS A 25 7.79 8.06 3.51
CA HIS A 25 6.63 7.63 2.74
C HIS A 25 6.83 6.19 2.23
N LEU A 26 5.73 5.56 1.83
CA LEU A 26 5.75 4.26 1.17
C LEU A 26 5.56 4.47 -0.33
N THR A 27 6.43 3.88 -1.14
CA THR A 27 6.19 3.76 -2.59
C THR A 27 5.59 2.40 -2.88
N VAL A 28 4.54 2.37 -3.69
CA VAL A 28 3.88 1.12 -4.09
C VAL A 28 4.48 0.64 -5.39
N ARG A 29 5.13 -0.53 -5.38
CA ARG A 29 5.71 -1.15 -6.57
C ARG A 29 4.68 -1.95 -7.36
N ASN A 30 3.82 -2.66 -6.64
CA ASN A 30 2.78 -3.50 -7.23
C ASN A 30 1.55 -3.51 -6.32
N ALA A 31 0.38 -3.67 -6.92
CA ALA A 31 -0.86 -3.90 -6.20
C ALA A 31 -1.78 -4.82 -7.02
N ARG A 32 -2.44 -5.74 -6.33
CA ARG A 32 -3.37 -6.72 -6.93
C ARG A 32 -4.53 -7.03 -5.99
N LEU A 33 -5.63 -7.52 -6.57
CA LEU A 33 -6.76 -8.03 -5.79
C LEU A 33 -6.47 -9.47 -5.33
N GLU A 34 -6.67 -9.72 -4.05
CA GLU A 34 -6.65 -11.06 -3.45
C GLU A 34 -8.01 -11.74 -3.52
#